data_AF-A0A358Q3D9-F1
#
_entry.id   AF-A0A358Q3D9-F1
#
_cell.length_a   1.000
_cell.length_b   1.000
_cell.length_c   1.000
_cell.angle_alpha   90.00
_cell.angle_beta   90.00
_cell.angle_gamma   90.00
#
_symmetry.space_group_name_H-M   'P 1'
#
loop_
_entity.id
_entity.type
_entity.pdbx_description
1 polymer ?
#
loop_
_entity_poly.entity_id
_entity_poly.type
_entity_poly.pdbx_seq_one_letter_code
_entity_poly.pdbx_strand_id
1 'polypeptide(L)'
;MQANIDLSIWQMTAAYIFILVLIVIVRFKGIPREKEILISSLRMTIQLVLVGYILAFVFEHSHPVYTLGIITIMLIFAINNIFNRTILQLSSEIKKVIALSMTLGILASIAYFVLIVLQVYPWYEPRYIIPIAGMIIGNSMTGISLGVKTLVEGMTTNKQLVEAALILGASPKMASEQVVKSAFDAAMMPTINSMVGMGIVFLPGMMTGQILGGASPVIAIEYQIAVMLGIVGSVSLTVLLFVQLGYKTFFNSRSQIKL
;
A
#
# COMPACT_ATOMS: atom_id res chain seq x y z
N MET A 1 -32.08 4.62 -16.84
CA MET A 1 -30.73 5.02 -17.28
C MET A 1 -30.33 6.24 -16.48
N GLN A 2 -29.56 6.06 -15.40
CA GLN A 2 -29.00 7.22 -14.68
C GLN A 2 -27.86 7.80 -15.52
N ALA A 3 -27.89 9.12 -15.73
CA ALA A 3 -26.87 9.83 -16.49
C ALA A 3 -25.54 9.75 -15.75
N ASN A 4 -24.55 9.12 -16.37
CA ASN A 4 -23.17 9.24 -15.93
C ASN A 4 -22.79 10.73 -16.01
N ILE A 5 -22.18 11.25 -14.95
CA ILE A 5 -21.66 12.63 -14.97
C ILE A 5 -20.40 12.60 -15.83
N ASP A 6 -20.57 12.85 -17.13
CA ASP A 6 -19.45 13.02 -18.04
C ASP A 6 -18.79 14.38 -17.78
N LEU A 7 -17.60 14.36 -17.19
CA LEU A 7 -16.82 15.56 -16.95
C LEU A 7 -16.30 16.12 -18.27
N SER A 8 -16.75 17.32 -18.61
CA SER A 8 -16.19 18.08 -19.72
C SER A 8 -14.71 18.41 -19.49
N ILE A 9 -13.97 18.65 -20.58
CA ILE A 9 -12.56 19.07 -20.53
C ILE A 9 -12.39 20.31 -19.63
N TRP A 10 -13.32 21.26 -19.67
CA TRP A 10 -13.30 22.45 -18.82
C TRP A 10 -13.39 22.14 -17.32
N GLN A 11 -14.26 21.21 -16.92
CA GLN A 11 -14.38 20.78 -15.52
C GLN A 11 -13.11 20.06 -15.05
N MET A 12 -12.50 19.25 -15.91
CA MET A 12 -11.22 18.62 -15.63
C MET A 12 -10.09 19.65 -15.50
N THR A 13 -10.03 20.65 -16.38
CA THR A 13 -9.07 21.76 -16.30
C THR A 13 -9.26 22.55 -15.00
N ALA A 14 -10.50 22.81 -14.58
CA ALA A 14 -10.78 23.50 -13.32
C ALA A 14 -10.23 22.74 -12.11
N ALA A 15 -10.31 21.40 -12.09
CA ALA A 15 -9.70 20.58 -11.04
C ALA A 15 -8.17 20.72 -11.00
N TYR A 16 -7.50 20.78 -12.15
CA TYR A 16 -6.05 21.04 -12.20
C TYR A 16 -5.69 22.47 -11.77
N ILE A 17 -6.52 23.47 -12.10
CA ILE A 17 -6.34 24.85 -11.62
C ILE A 17 -6.37 24.89 -10.09
N PHE A 18 -7.25 24.13 -9.43
CA PHE A 18 -7.27 24.03 -7.98
C PHE A 18 -5.93 23.51 -7.41
N ILE A 19 -5.34 22.48 -8.03
CA ILE A 19 -4.00 21.99 -7.65
C ILE A 19 -2.92 23.06 -7.86
N LEU A 20 -2.99 23.84 -8.94
CA LEU A 20 -2.06 24.94 -9.19
C LEU A 20 -2.17 26.03 -8.11
N VAL A 21 -3.38 26.37 -7.67
CA VAL A 21 -3.59 27.31 -6.56
C VAL A 21 -2.96 26.78 -5.26
N LEU A 22 -3.13 25.50 -4.95
CA LEU A 22 -2.48 24.88 -3.78
C LEU A 22 -0.95 24.94 -3.88
N ILE A 23 -0.38 24.67 -5.05
CA ILE A 23 1.07 24.78 -5.29
C ILE A 23 1.56 26.20 -5.02
N VAL A 24 0.82 27.21 -5.49
CA VAL A 24 1.14 28.62 -5.24
C VAL A 24 1.11 28.94 -3.74
N ILE A 25 0.12 28.46 -3.00
CA ILE A 25 0.04 28.65 -1.54
C ILE A 25 1.22 27.98 -0.82
N VAL A 26 1.53 26.73 -1.17
CA VAL A 26 2.66 25.96 -0.61
C VAL A 26 3.99 26.68 -0.86
N ARG A 27 4.15 27.23 -2.07
CA ARG A 27 5.31 28.04 -2.45
C ARG A 27 5.43 29.32 -1.62
N PHE A 28 4.33 30.07 -1.47
CA PHE A 28 4.31 31.26 -0.62
C PHE A 28 4.60 30.96 0.85
N LYS A 29 4.22 29.77 1.34
CA LYS A 29 4.51 29.31 2.70
C LYS A 29 5.92 28.71 2.86
N GLY A 30 6.72 28.65 1.79
CA GLY A 30 8.10 28.16 1.84
C GLY A 30 8.24 26.65 2.09
N ILE A 31 7.20 25.86 1.82
CA ILE A 31 7.22 24.40 2.03
C ILE A 31 7.84 23.74 0.78
N PRO A 32 8.94 22.97 0.91
CA PRO A 32 9.70 22.42 -0.22
C PRO A 32 9.03 21.19 -0.85
N ARG A 33 7.72 21.24 -1.13
CA ARG A 33 6.93 20.14 -1.71
C ARG A 33 6.26 20.51 -3.04
N GLU A 34 6.39 21.75 -3.51
CA GLU A 34 5.78 22.25 -4.75
C GLU A 34 6.07 21.34 -5.97
N LYS A 35 7.34 20.97 -6.16
CA LYS A 35 7.79 20.15 -7.29
C LYS A 35 7.27 18.72 -7.17
N GLU A 36 7.25 18.19 -5.94
CA GLU A 36 6.77 16.83 -5.69
C GLU A 36 5.27 16.72 -5.95
N ILE A 37 4.47 17.72 -5.55
CA ILE A 37 3.03 17.78 -5.84
C ILE A 37 2.82 17.83 -7.35
N LEU A 38 3.48 18.76 -8.06
CA LEU A 38 3.32 18.91 -9.50
C LEU A 38 3.71 17.64 -10.28
N ILE A 39 4.89 17.08 -9.98
CA ILE A 39 5.39 15.86 -10.63
C ILE A 39 4.49 14.67 -10.31
N SER A 40 4.02 14.54 -9.06
CA SER A 40 3.13 13.45 -8.67
C SER A 40 1.78 13.54 -9.36
N SER A 41 1.19 14.74 -9.45
CA SER A 41 -0.06 14.97 -10.17
C SER A 41 0.07 14.64 -11.65
N LEU A 42 1.10 15.14 -12.33
CA LEU A 42 1.32 14.85 -13.76
C LEU A 42 1.57 13.36 -14.00
N ARG A 43 2.43 12.73 -13.20
CA ARG A 43 2.72 11.29 -13.28
C ARG A 43 1.45 10.47 -13.06
N MET A 44 0.63 10.82 -12.07
CA MET A 44 -0.65 10.16 -11.80
C MET A 44 -1.58 10.26 -13.01
N THR A 45 -1.74 11.44 -13.60
CA THR A 45 -2.60 11.64 -14.78
C THR A 45 -2.16 10.75 -15.94
N ILE A 46 -0.88 10.77 -16.28
CA ILE A 46 -0.32 9.95 -17.36
C ILE A 46 -0.52 8.47 -17.06
N GLN A 47 -0.24 8.04 -15.82
CA GLN A 47 -0.41 6.64 -15.40
C GLN A 47 -1.86 6.18 -15.49
N LEU A 48 -2.83 6.99 -15.03
CA LEU A 48 -4.24 6.64 -15.10
C LEU A 48 -4.76 6.53 -16.53
N VAL A 49 -4.34 7.45 -17.42
CA VAL A 49 -4.68 7.38 -18.85
C VAL A 49 -4.13 6.10 -19.48
N LEU A 50 -2.85 5.80 -19.26
CA LEU A 50 -2.22 4.58 -19.78
C LEU A 50 -2.87 3.31 -19.24
N VAL A 51 -3.13 3.25 -17.94
CA VAL A 51 -3.80 2.11 -17.30
C VAL A 51 -5.23 1.95 -17.84
N GLY A 52 -5.96 3.04 -18.12
CA GLY A 52 -7.27 2.97 -18.76
C GLY A 52 -7.25 2.22 -20.09
N TYR A 53 -6.29 2.53 -20.96
CA TYR A 53 -6.11 1.82 -22.23
C TYR A 53 -5.69 0.36 -22.04
N ILE A 54 -4.76 0.09 -21.11
CA ILE A 54 -4.31 -1.27 -20.80
C ILE A 54 -5.48 -2.13 -20.29
N LEU A 55 -6.29 -1.59 -19.38
CA LEU A 55 -7.43 -2.32 -18.82
C LEU A 55 -8.50 -2.59 -19.89
N ALA A 56 -8.78 -1.63 -20.78
CA ALA A 56 -9.70 -1.85 -21.89
C ALA A 56 -9.25 -3.05 -22.74
N PHE A 57 -7.96 -3.12 -23.11
CA PHE A 57 -7.40 -4.23 -23.86
C PHE A 57 -7.49 -5.58 -23.11
N VAL A 58 -7.11 -5.58 -21.82
CA VAL A 58 -7.07 -6.81 -21.01
C VAL A 58 -8.46 -7.33 -20.68
N PHE A 59 -9.47 -6.46 -20.56
CA PHE A 59 -10.86 -6.86 -20.32
C PHE A 59 -11.53 -7.48 -21.54
N GLU A 60 -11.00 -7.25 -22.75
CA GLU A 60 -11.42 -7.92 -23.98
C GLU A 60 -10.67 -9.24 -24.20
N HIS A 61 -9.43 -9.34 -23.70
CA HIS A 61 -8.55 -10.51 -23.85
C HIS A 61 -8.29 -11.20 -22.52
N SER A 62 -9.32 -11.80 -21.92
CA SER A 62 -9.21 -12.51 -20.64
C SER A 62 -8.28 -13.74 -20.75
N HIS A 63 -7.00 -13.55 -20.42
CA HIS A 63 -5.99 -14.60 -20.38
C HIS A 63 -5.15 -14.49 -19.08
N PRO A 64 -4.87 -15.61 -18.38
CA PRO A 64 -4.20 -15.59 -17.07
C PRO A 64 -2.84 -14.92 -17.09
N VAL A 65 -2.11 -15.01 -18.20
CA VAL A 65 -0.79 -14.38 -18.37
C VAL A 65 -0.87 -12.85 -18.27
N TYR A 66 -1.91 -12.22 -18.82
CA TYR A 66 -2.04 -10.76 -18.75
C TYR A 66 -2.37 -10.30 -17.32
N THR A 67 -3.31 -10.98 -16.65
CA THR A 67 -3.66 -10.68 -15.25
C THR A 67 -2.45 -10.84 -14.33
N LEU A 68 -1.76 -11.98 -14.41
CA LEU A 68 -0.56 -12.22 -13.60
C LEU A 68 0.59 -11.26 -13.94
N GLY A 69 0.76 -10.92 -15.22
CA GLY A 69 1.75 -9.93 -15.66
C GLY A 69 1.51 -8.56 -15.04
N ILE A 70 0.26 -8.08 -15.05
CA ILE A 70 -0.12 -6.81 -14.42
C ILE A 70 0.14 -6.85 -12.91
N ILE A 71 -0.31 -7.88 -12.20
CA ILE A 71 -0.09 -8.02 -10.75
C ILE A 71 1.41 -8.00 -10.43
N THR A 72 2.22 -8.69 -11.24
CA THR A 72 3.68 -8.72 -11.07
C THR A 72 4.30 -7.34 -11.26
N ILE A 73 3.90 -6.61 -12.30
CA ILE A 73 4.35 -5.23 -12.54
C ILE A 73 3.97 -4.32 -11.37
N MET A 74 2.74 -4.44 -10.85
CA MET A 74 2.27 -3.67 -9.71
C MET A 74 3.08 -3.96 -8.45
N LEU A 75 3.38 -5.24 -8.18
CA LEU A 75 4.20 -5.65 -7.04
C LEU A 75 5.64 -5.12 -7.15
N ILE A 76 6.27 -5.26 -8.32
CA ILE A 76 7.62 -4.73 -8.58
C ILE A 76 7.64 -3.21 -8.41
N PHE A 77 6.65 -2.51 -8.96
CA PHE A 77 6.52 -1.06 -8.82
C PHE A 77 6.38 -0.66 -7.35
N ALA A 78 5.54 -1.36 -6.58
CA ALA A 78 5.33 -1.07 -5.17
C ALA A 78 6.60 -1.27 -4.33
N ILE A 79 7.33 -2.36 -4.53
CA ILE A 79 8.60 -2.65 -3.86
C ILE A 79 9.65 -1.56 -4.21
N ASN A 80 9.80 -1.23 -5.49
CA ASN A 80 10.73 -0.20 -5.94
C ASN A 80 10.38 1.19 -5.38
N ASN A 81 9.08 1.50 -5.28
CA ASN A 81 8.63 2.75 -4.67
C ASN A 81 9.07 2.86 -3.20
N ILE A 82 8.95 1.77 -2.42
CA ILE A 82 9.43 1.76 -1.03
C ILE A 82 10.94 2.00 -0.95
N PHE A 83 11.72 1.38 -1.84
CA PHE A 83 13.18 1.56 -1.87
C PHE A 83 13.60 2.99 -2.17
N ASN A 84 12.87 3.67 -3.04
CA ASN A 84 13.20 5.03 -3.49
C ASN A 84 12.60 6.12 -2.59
N ARG A 85 11.51 5.82 -1.87
CA ARG A 85 10.80 6.80 -1.04
C ARG A 85 11.35 6.92 0.37
N THR A 86 12.10 5.92 0.84
CA THR A 86 12.71 5.97 2.17
C THR A 86 13.90 6.93 2.15
N ILE A 87 13.82 8.01 2.91
CA ILE A 87 14.88 9.04 3.03
C ILE A 87 16.19 8.42 3.58
N LEU A 88 16.06 7.32 4.32
CA LEU A 88 17.16 6.61 4.96
C LEU A 88 17.80 5.62 3.98
N GLN A 89 19.13 5.56 3.97
CA GLN A 89 19.86 4.58 3.16
C GLN A 89 19.57 3.17 3.70
N LEU A 90 18.71 2.44 2.99
CA LEU A 90 18.36 1.07 3.35
C LEU A 90 19.51 0.11 3.02
N SER A 91 19.90 -0.70 4.01
CA SER A 91 20.83 -1.81 3.79
C SER A 91 20.24 -2.83 2.82
N SER A 92 21.11 -3.54 2.10
CA SER A 92 20.68 -4.60 1.16
C SER A 92 19.90 -5.72 1.86
N GLU A 93 20.15 -5.94 3.16
CA GLU A 93 19.42 -6.92 3.98
C GLU A 93 17.98 -6.49 4.21
N ILE A 94 17.73 -5.23 4.62
CA ILE A 94 16.38 -4.70 4.79
C ILE A 94 15.61 -4.72 3.46
N LYS A 95 16.26 -4.35 2.35
CA LYS A 95 15.62 -4.40 1.02
C LYS A 95 15.15 -5.81 0.64
N LYS A 96 15.94 -6.84 0.94
CA LYS A 96 15.55 -8.24 0.73
C LYS A 96 14.35 -8.62 1.61
N VAL A 97 14.36 -8.22 2.88
CA VAL A 97 13.24 -8.47 3.79
C VAL A 97 11.96 -7.81 3.30
N ILE A 98 12.02 -6.54 2.88
CA ILE A 98 10.87 -5.82 2.28
C ILE A 98 10.29 -6.59 1.10
N ALA A 99 11.14 -6.96 0.13
CA ALA A 99 10.69 -7.67 -1.07
C ALA A 99 10.06 -9.03 -0.72
N LEU A 100 10.68 -9.78 0.19
CA LEU A 100 10.19 -11.09 0.64
C LEU A 100 8.85 -10.97 1.37
N SER A 101 8.74 -10.07 2.35
CA SER A 101 7.53 -9.88 3.13
C SER A 101 6.36 -9.40 2.28
N MET A 102 6.61 -8.47 1.34
CA MET A 102 5.60 -8.03 0.40
C MET A 102 5.14 -9.15 -0.52
N THR A 103 6.08 -9.87 -1.13
CA THR A 103 5.74 -10.94 -2.08
C THR A 103 4.93 -12.04 -1.38
N LEU A 104 5.41 -12.55 -0.24
CA LEU A 104 4.72 -13.61 0.50
C LEU A 104 3.38 -13.14 1.06
N GLY A 105 3.34 -11.97 1.71
CA GLY A 105 2.11 -11.47 2.34
C GLY A 105 1.01 -11.15 1.33
N ILE A 106 1.37 -10.52 0.20
CA ILE A 106 0.42 -10.17 -0.86
C ILE A 106 -0.04 -11.41 -1.61
N LEU A 107 0.86 -12.30 -2.04
CA LEU A 107 0.46 -13.50 -2.78
C LEU A 107 -0.41 -14.43 -1.93
N ALA A 108 -0.06 -14.64 -0.65
CA ALA A 108 -0.88 -15.43 0.26
C ALA A 108 -2.28 -14.83 0.44
N SER A 109 -2.37 -13.51 0.57
CA SER A 109 -3.64 -12.80 0.76
C SER A 109 -4.48 -12.81 -0.51
N ILE A 110 -3.89 -12.51 -1.67
CA ILE A 110 -4.61 -12.57 -2.95
C ILE A 110 -5.11 -14.00 -3.19
N ALA A 111 -4.27 -15.02 -3.01
CA ALA A 111 -4.67 -16.41 -3.19
C ALA A 111 -5.84 -16.79 -2.26
N TYR A 112 -5.75 -16.46 -0.97
CA TYR A 112 -6.82 -16.73 0.00
C TYR A 112 -8.12 -16.01 -0.36
N PHE A 113 -8.07 -14.69 -0.60
CA PHE A 113 -9.27 -13.90 -0.84
C PHE A 113 -9.93 -14.22 -2.18
N VAL A 114 -9.16 -14.43 -3.24
CA VAL A 114 -9.70 -14.73 -4.57
C VAL A 114 -10.29 -16.14 -4.61
N LEU A 115 -9.58 -17.14 -4.08
CA LEU A 115 -9.97 -18.54 -4.24
C LEU A 115 -10.98 -19.00 -3.19
N ILE A 116 -10.87 -18.51 -1.94
CA ILE A 116 -11.68 -19.00 -0.82
C ILE A 116 -12.86 -18.06 -0.53
N VAL A 117 -12.60 -16.76 -0.45
CA VAL A 117 -13.62 -15.78 -0.02
C VAL A 117 -14.53 -15.36 -1.17
N LEU A 118 -13.94 -14.87 -2.26
CA LEU A 118 -14.69 -14.31 -3.39
C LEU A 118 -15.08 -15.36 -4.42
N GLN A 119 -14.39 -16.51 -4.42
CA GLN A 119 -14.63 -17.63 -5.34
C GLN A 119 -14.77 -17.19 -6.81
N VAL A 120 -13.91 -16.27 -7.24
CA VAL A 120 -13.98 -15.69 -8.59
C VAL A 120 -13.70 -16.79 -9.61
N TYR A 121 -14.62 -17.01 -10.54
CA TYR A 121 -14.46 -17.98 -11.62
C TYR A 121 -14.62 -17.32 -13.00
N PRO A 122 -13.61 -17.39 -13.89
CA PRO A 122 -12.26 -17.92 -13.65
C PRO A 122 -11.46 -17.08 -12.64
N TRP A 123 -10.54 -17.71 -11.88
CA TRP A 123 -9.75 -17.04 -10.84
C TRP A 123 -8.86 -15.90 -11.35
N TYR A 124 -8.69 -15.78 -12.67
CA TYR A 124 -7.89 -14.77 -13.34
C TYR A 124 -8.73 -13.67 -14.01
N GLU A 125 -10.05 -13.61 -13.77
CA GLU A 125 -10.94 -12.63 -14.38
C GLU A 125 -10.45 -11.18 -14.11
N PRO A 126 -9.93 -10.47 -15.11
CA PRO A 126 -9.16 -9.26 -14.85
C PRO A 126 -9.99 -8.13 -14.23
N ARG A 127 -11.30 -8.08 -14.51
CA ARG A 127 -12.24 -7.06 -13.99
C ARG A 127 -12.34 -7.07 -12.46
N TYR A 128 -12.15 -8.23 -11.83
CA TYR A 128 -12.17 -8.37 -10.37
C TYR A 128 -10.76 -8.38 -9.80
N ILE A 129 -9.88 -9.19 -10.39
CA ILE A 129 -8.57 -9.47 -9.80
C ILE A 129 -7.65 -8.26 -9.82
N ILE A 130 -7.60 -7.51 -10.93
CA ILE A 130 -6.67 -6.38 -11.05
C ILE A 130 -7.02 -5.28 -10.04
N PRO A 131 -8.28 -4.83 -9.90
CA PRO A 131 -8.64 -3.84 -8.88
C PRO A 131 -8.41 -4.33 -7.45
N ILE A 132 -8.74 -5.60 -7.13
CA ILE A 132 -8.52 -6.15 -5.78
C ILE A 132 -7.03 -6.22 -5.46
N ALA A 133 -6.23 -6.77 -6.37
CA ALA A 133 -4.79 -6.84 -6.22
C ALA A 133 -4.21 -5.42 -6.07
N GLY A 134 -4.71 -4.45 -6.84
CA GLY A 134 -4.28 -3.05 -6.72
C GLY A 134 -4.56 -2.43 -5.36
N MET A 135 -5.74 -2.64 -4.80
CA MET A 135 -6.06 -2.18 -3.46
C MET A 135 -5.21 -2.89 -2.39
N ILE A 136 -5.01 -4.20 -2.49
CA ILE A 136 -4.18 -4.97 -1.57
C ILE A 136 -2.72 -4.52 -1.63
N ILE A 137 -2.12 -4.47 -2.82
CA ILE A 137 -0.74 -4.06 -3.05
C ILE A 137 -0.52 -2.62 -2.58
N GLY A 138 -1.42 -1.69 -2.94
CA GLY A 138 -1.31 -0.28 -2.60
C GLY A 138 -1.37 -0.01 -1.09
N ASN A 139 -2.29 -0.67 -0.38
CA ASN A 139 -2.38 -0.56 1.08
C ASN A 139 -1.19 -1.23 1.77
N SER A 140 -0.77 -2.42 1.32
CA SER A 140 0.42 -3.10 1.86
C SER A 140 1.71 -2.30 1.62
N MET A 141 1.84 -1.63 0.47
CA MET A 141 2.95 -0.71 0.19
C MET A 141 2.99 0.45 1.20
N THR A 142 1.83 1.01 1.53
CA THR A 142 1.72 2.10 2.52
C THR A 142 2.09 1.62 3.92
N GLY A 143 1.55 0.46 4.34
CA GLY A 143 1.88 -0.16 5.63
C GLY A 143 3.36 -0.46 5.77
N ILE A 144 3.98 -1.09 4.76
CA ILE A 144 5.43 -1.37 4.76
C ILE A 144 6.25 -0.09 4.75
N SER A 145 5.87 0.94 3.98
CA SER A 145 6.60 2.21 3.99
C SER A 145 6.68 2.83 5.39
N LEU A 146 5.56 2.80 6.12
CA LEU A 146 5.49 3.30 7.50
C LEU A 146 6.21 2.38 8.49
N GLY A 147 6.07 1.06 8.32
CA GLY A 147 6.75 0.07 9.15
C GLY A 147 8.27 0.16 9.01
N VAL A 148 8.78 0.28 7.78
CA VAL A 148 10.22 0.48 7.49
C VAL A 148 10.71 1.76 8.14
N LYS A 149 10.02 2.88 7.90
CA LYS A 149 10.40 4.17 8.48
C LYS A 149 10.47 4.10 10.00
N THR A 150 9.40 3.63 10.63
CA THR A 150 9.28 3.57 12.10
C THR A 150 10.28 2.60 12.72
N LEU A 151 10.53 1.46 12.07
CA LEU A 151 11.53 0.48 12.53
C LEU A 151 12.94 1.05 12.46
N VAL A 152 13.34 1.63 11.32
CA VAL A 152 14.69 2.19 11.14
C VAL A 152 14.92 3.39 12.06
N GLU A 153 13.97 4.32 12.11
CA GLU A 153 14.05 5.49 13.01
C GLU A 153 14.06 5.05 14.48
N GLY A 154 13.22 4.09 14.85
CA GLY A 154 13.14 3.57 16.20
C GLY A 154 14.40 2.83 16.64
N MET A 155 15.00 2.01 15.77
CA MET A 155 16.28 1.35 16.06
C MET A 155 17.45 2.34 16.14
N THR A 156 17.43 3.38 15.31
CA THR A 156 18.47 4.43 15.33
C THR A 156 18.36 5.30 16.58
N THR A 157 17.14 5.73 16.92
CA THR A 157 16.88 6.62 18.07
C THR A 157 17.09 5.90 19.39
N ASN A 158 16.63 4.65 19.52
CA ASN A 158 16.75 3.87 20.75
C ASN A 158 18.05 3.05 20.83
N LYS A 159 19.04 3.31 19.96
CA LYS A 159 20.28 2.52 19.87
C LYS A 159 20.91 2.26 21.24
N GLN A 160 21.07 3.32 22.05
CA GLN A 160 21.69 3.22 23.37
C GLN A 160 20.90 2.33 24.34
N LEU A 161 19.57 2.40 24.30
CA LEU A 161 18.70 1.56 25.13
C LEU A 161 18.76 0.09 24.70
N VAL A 162 18.76 -0.15 23.39
CA VAL A 162 18.91 -1.50 22.83
C VAL A 162 20.28 -2.07 23.21
N GLU A 163 21.37 -1.29 23.10
CA GLU A 163 22.72 -1.70 23.51
C GLU A 163 22.81 -1.99 25.01
N ALA A 164 22.23 -1.11 25.86
CA ALA A 164 22.19 -1.33 27.30
C ALA A 164 21.43 -2.62 27.66
N ALA A 165 20.30 -2.89 27.01
CA ALA A 165 19.54 -4.12 27.22
C ALA A 165 20.37 -5.36 26.84
N LEU A 166 21.09 -5.34 25.73
CA LEU A 166 21.98 -6.43 25.32
C LEU A 166 23.12 -6.66 26.33
N ILE A 167 23.72 -5.59 26.85
CA ILE A 167 24.78 -5.66 27.87
C ILE A 167 24.24 -6.30 29.16
N LEU A 168 23.00 -6.02 29.51
CA LEU A 168 22.29 -6.63 30.64
C LEU A 168 21.81 -8.07 30.37
N GLY A 169 22.13 -8.63 29.20
CA GLY A 169 21.81 -10.02 28.85
C GLY A 169 20.47 -10.23 28.12
N ALA A 170 19.78 -9.17 27.70
CA ALA A 170 18.58 -9.32 26.88
C ALA A 170 18.93 -9.87 25.48
N SER A 171 18.05 -10.72 24.93
CA SER A 171 18.18 -11.16 23.54
C SER A 171 17.84 -10.02 22.56
N PRO A 172 18.33 -10.03 21.30
CA PRO A 172 17.95 -9.05 20.28
C PRO A 172 16.43 -8.86 20.11
N LYS A 173 15.67 -9.95 20.25
CA LYS A 173 14.21 -9.91 20.20
C LYS A 173 13.62 -9.10 21.36
N MET A 174 14.10 -9.33 22.57
CA MET A 174 13.65 -8.59 23.77
C MET A 174 14.08 -7.11 23.69
N ALA A 175 15.33 -6.88 23.30
CA ALA A 175 15.90 -5.53 23.22
C ALA A 175 15.18 -4.66 22.16
N SER A 176 14.65 -5.25 21.08
CA SER A 176 13.94 -4.53 20.02
C SER A 176 12.41 -4.59 20.11
N GLU A 177 11.85 -5.25 21.12
CA GLU A 177 10.41 -5.56 21.18
C GLU A 177 9.52 -4.33 21.10
N GLN A 178 9.85 -3.28 21.87
CA GLN A 178 9.08 -2.03 21.88
C GLN A 178 9.11 -1.33 20.52
N VAL A 179 10.26 -1.34 19.85
CA VAL A 179 10.43 -0.74 18.51
C VAL A 179 9.63 -1.53 17.47
N VAL A 180 9.69 -2.87 17.52
CA VAL A 180 8.94 -3.76 16.64
C VAL A 180 7.43 -3.56 16.79
N LYS A 181 6.93 -3.49 18.03
CA LYS A 181 5.51 -3.22 18.32
C LYS A 181 5.08 -1.85 17.79
N SER A 182 5.86 -0.81 18.09
CA SER A 182 5.58 0.55 17.62
C SER A 182 5.57 0.65 16.09
N ALA A 183 6.48 -0.06 15.42
CA ALA A 183 6.52 -0.10 13.96
C ALA A 183 5.32 -0.82 13.34
N PHE A 184 4.87 -1.91 13.97
CA PHE A 184 3.64 -2.59 13.56
C PHE A 184 2.41 -1.69 13.72
N ASP A 185 2.25 -1.08 14.90
CA ASP A 185 1.12 -0.20 15.19
C ASP A 185 1.08 0.99 14.23
N ALA A 186 2.22 1.65 14.01
CA ALA A 186 2.33 2.77 13.08
C ALA A 186 1.97 2.39 11.64
N ALA A 187 2.35 1.20 11.21
CA ALA A 187 2.02 0.67 9.89
C ALA A 187 0.53 0.30 9.73
N MET A 188 -0.12 -0.14 10.81
CA MET A 188 -1.53 -0.54 10.81
C MET A 188 -2.51 0.62 10.99
N MET A 189 -2.09 1.72 11.61
CA MET A 189 -2.95 2.88 11.89
C MET A 189 -3.77 3.37 10.68
N PRO A 190 -3.21 3.58 9.47
CA PRO A 190 -4.00 4.05 8.32
C PRO A 190 -5.12 3.09 7.92
N THR A 191 -4.84 1.79 7.98
CA THR A 191 -5.81 0.73 7.67
C THR A 191 -6.92 0.71 8.70
N ILE A 192 -6.59 0.79 9.99
CA ILE A 192 -7.57 0.86 11.09
C ILE A 192 -8.45 2.11 10.95
N ASN A 193 -7.85 3.28 10.70
CA ASN A 193 -8.58 4.53 10.51
C ASN A 193 -9.53 4.44 9.30
N SER A 194 -9.10 3.77 8.23
CA SER A 194 -9.95 3.54 7.06
C SER A 194 -11.15 2.65 7.40
N MET A 195 -10.97 1.63 8.25
CA MET A 195 -12.09 0.79 8.73
C MET A 195 -13.06 1.58 9.60
N VAL A 196 -12.56 2.35 10.57
CA VAL A 196 -13.39 3.13 11.51
C VAL A 196 -14.27 4.14 10.78
N GLY A 197 -13.74 4.80 9.74
CA GLY A 197 -14.49 5.76 8.95
C GLY A 197 -15.34 5.14 7.82
N MET A 198 -15.22 3.84 7.54
CA MET A 198 -15.88 3.21 6.40
C MET A 198 -17.40 3.17 6.61
N GLY A 199 -18.15 3.63 5.60
CA GLY A 199 -19.61 3.67 5.63
C GLY A 199 -20.20 4.92 6.27
N ILE A 200 -19.42 5.71 7.02
CA ILE A 200 -19.86 6.99 7.60
C ILE A 200 -19.17 8.17 6.89
N VAL A 201 -17.84 8.17 6.87
CA VAL A 201 -17.02 9.25 6.28
C VAL A 201 -16.51 8.86 4.91
N PHE A 202 -16.12 7.59 4.74
CA PHE A 202 -15.58 7.07 3.49
C PHE A 202 -16.54 6.07 2.85
N LEU A 203 -16.95 6.39 1.62
CA LEU A 203 -17.59 5.43 0.72
C LEU A 203 -16.56 4.97 -0.30
N PRO A 204 -16.18 3.67 -0.32
CA PRO A 204 -15.17 3.18 -1.24
C PRO A 204 -15.55 3.36 -2.70
N GLY A 205 -14.59 3.81 -3.52
CA GLY A 205 -14.84 4.17 -4.91
C GLY A 205 -15.36 3.01 -5.78
N MET A 206 -14.89 1.78 -5.54
CA MET A 206 -15.41 0.59 -6.24
C MET A 206 -16.87 0.32 -5.88
N MET A 207 -17.23 0.37 -4.59
CA MET A 207 -18.61 0.20 -4.12
C MET A 207 -19.52 1.26 -4.73
N THR A 208 -19.15 2.54 -4.63
CA THR A 208 -19.93 3.63 -5.23
C THR A 208 -20.01 3.47 -6.75
N GLY A 209 -18.92 3.08 -7.42
CA GLY A 209 -18.89 2.82 -8.86
C GLY A 209 -19.83 1.70 -9.29
N GLN A 210 -19.91 0.61 -8.53
CA GLN A 210 -20.86 -0.48 -8.78
C GLN A 210 -22.31 -0.02 -8.61
N ILE A 211 -22.60 0.75 -7.56
CA ILE A 211 -23.95 1.28 -7.30
C ILE A 211 -24.37 2.24 -8.44
N LEU A 212 -23.48 3.17 -8.82
CA LEU A 212 -23.72 4.08 -9.94
C LEU A 212 -23.85 3.34 -11.29
N GLY A 213 -23.15 2.21 -11.43
CA GLY A 213 -23.29 1.28 -12.56
C GLY A 213 -24.56 0.43 -12.54
N GLY A 214 -25.45 0.61 -11.56
CA GLY A 214 -26.74 -0.07 -11.45
C GLY A 214 -26.72 -1.38 -10.67
N ALA A 215 -25.62 -1.73 -9.99
CA ALA A 215 -25.59 -2.87 -9.09
C ALA A 215 -26.44 -2.60 -7.82
N SER A 216 -27.00 -3.65 -7.24
CA SER A 216 -27.71 -3.56 -5.96
C SER A 216 -26.74 -3.06 -4.87
N PRO A 217 -27.14 -2.05 -4.06
CA PRO A 217 -26.33 -1.58 -2.94
C PRO A 217 -25.91 -2.68 -1.98
N VAL A 218 -26.77 -3.66 -1.74
CA VAL A 218 -26.48 -4.79 -0.83
C VAL A 218 -25.29 -5.60 -1.34
N ILE A 219 -25.28 -5.93 -2.63
CA ILE A 219 -24.19 -6.70 -3.27
C ILE A 219 -22.88 -5.90 -3.22
N ALA A 220 -22.94 -4.60 -3.52
CA ALA A 220 -21.76 -3.73 -3.48
C ALA A 220 -21.18 -3.61 -2.06
N ILE A 221 -22.04 -3.58 -1.02
CA ILE A 221 -21.63 -3.54 0.39
C ILE A 221 -20.95 -4.85 0.79
N GLU A 222 -21.56 -6.00 0.51
CA GLU A 222 -21.00 -7.32 0.85
C GLU A 222 -19.61 -7.49 0.24
N TYR A 223 -19.47 -7.13 -1.04
CA TYR A 223 -18.20 -7.18 -1.73
C TYR A 223 -17.16 -6.24 -1.10
N GLN A 224 -17.56 -5.02 -0.76
CA GLN A 224 -16.67 -4.05 -0.17
C GLN A 224 -16.19 -4.44 1.24
N ILE A 225 -17.06 -5.07 2.05
CA ILE A 225 -16.70 -5.64 3.35
C ILE A 225 -15.64 -6.73 3.15
N ALA A 226 -15.87 -7.67 2.22
CA ALA A 226 -14.94 -8.75 1.94
C ALA A 226 -13.56 -8.22 1.49
N VAL A 227 -13.54 -7.24 0.59
CA VAL A 227 -12.30 -6.59 0.13
C VAL A 227 -11.60 -5.86 1.28
N MET A 228 -12.32 -5.14 2.14
CA MET A 228 -11.71 -4.42 3.26
C MET A 228 -11.07 -5.38 4.26
N LEU A 229 -11.74 -6.49 4.59
CA LEU A 229 -11.15 -7.55 5.41
C LEU A 229 -9.90 -8.14 4.74
N GLY A 230 -9.88 -8.24 3.41
CA GLY A 230 -8.70 -8.66 2.65
C GLY A 230 -7.53 -7.70 2.68
N ILE A 231 -7.81 -6.41 2.61
CA ILE A 231 -6.81 -5.36 2.80
C ILE A 231 -6.23 -5.46 4.20
N VAL A 232 -7.08 -5.55 5.24
CA VAL A 232 -6.64 -5.64 6.64
C VAL A 232 -5.76 -6.87 6.86
N GLY A 233 -6.21 -8.03 6.40
CA GLY A 233 -5.45 -9.28 6.49
C GLY A 233 -4.11 -9.19 5.77
N SER A 234 -4.10 -8.62 4.56
CA SER A 234 -2.87 -8.50 3.78
C SER A 234 -1.87 -7.53 4.36
N VAL A 235 -2.31 -6.34 4.78
CA VAL A 235 -1.43 -5.35 5.42
C VAL A 235 -0.88 -5.94 6.70
N SER A 236 -1.72 -6.53 7.55
CA SER A 236 -1.29 -7.15 8.82
C SER A 236 -0.25 -8.23 8.60
N LEU A 237 -0.50 -9.18 7.68
CA LEU A 237 0.42 -10.28 7.39
C LEU A 237 1.74 -9.75 6.82
N THR A 238 1.67 -8.85 5.85
CA THR A 238 2.83 -8.29 5.17
C THR A 238 3.71 -7.49 6.14
N VAL A 239 3.11 -6.63 6.96
CA VAL A 239 3.81 -5.83 7.97
C VAL A 239 4.36 -6.73 9.07
N LEU A 240 3.61 -7.71 9.57
CA LEU A 240 4.08 -8.63 10.60
C LEU A 240 5.31 -9.40 10.13
N LEU A 241 5.27 -9.96 8.92
CA LEU A 241 6.43 -10.62 8.32
C LEU A 241 7.62 -9.66 8.22
N PHE A 242 7.38 -8.42 7.80
CA PHE A 242 8.43 -7.42 7.68
C PHE A 242 9.05 -7.07 9.04
N VAL A 243 8.26 -6.72 10.05
CA VAL A 243 8.83 -6.26 11.33
C VAL A 243 9.53 -7.41 12.08
N GLN A 244 9.04 -8.66 11.96
CA GLN A 244 9.63 -9.84 12.60
C GLN A 244 10.93 -10.32 11.93
N LEU A 245 11.13 -10.02 10.65
CA LEU A 245 12.37 -10.33 9.93
C LEU A 245 13.31 -9.12 9.88
N GLY A 246 12.74 -7.92 9.80
CA GLY A 246 13.44 -6.65 9.61
C GLY A 246 14.28 -6.27 10.82
N TYR A 247 13.79 -6.48 12.05
CA TYR A 247 14.57 -6.15 13.25
C TYR A 247 15.89 -6.93 13.29
N LYS A 248 15.91 -8.17 12.77
CA LYS A 248 17.11 -9.03 12.79
C LYS A 248 18.25 -8.46 11.96
N THR A 249 17.94 -7.67 10.93
CA THR A 249 18.95 -7.06 10.05
C THR A 249 19.80 -5.99 10.74
N PHE A 250 19.37 -5.53 11.91
CA PHE A 250 20.11 -4.58 12.74
C PHE A 250 21.10 -5.26 13.70
N PHE A 251 21.20 -6.59 13.70
CA PHE A 251 22.08 -7.34 14.59
C PHE A 251 23.01 -8.25 13.78
N ASN A 252 24.26 -8.36 14.22
CA ASN A 252 25.21 -9.33 13.68
C ASN A 252 25.08 -10.70 14.38
N SER A 253 25.82 -11.71 13.91
CA SER A 253 25.80 -13.07 14.49
C SER A 253 26.19 -13.15 15.97
N ARG A 254 26.81 -12.09 16.51
CA ARG A 254 27.20 -11.96 17.94
C ARG A 254 26.17 -11.16 18.75
N SER A 255 24.97 -10.92 18.21
CA SER A 255 23.93 -10.08 18.83
C SER A 255 24.34 -8.63 19.09
N GLN A 256 25.30 -8.09 18.32
CA GLN A 256 25.69 -6.67 18.42
C GLN A 256 24.96 -5.84 17.38
N ILE A 257 24.62 -4.59 17.72
CA ILE A 257 23.95 -3.68 16.79
C ILE A 257 24.87 -3.32 15.60
N LYS A 258 24.30 -3.36 14.39
CA LYS A 258 24.88 -2.93 13.12
C LYS A 258 23.88 -1.99 12.45
N LEU A 259 24.12 -0.68 12.60
CA LEU A 259 23.36 0.41 11.96
C LEU A 259 24.21 1.02 10.85
#